data_AF-A0A2D4JAR9-F1
#
_entry.id   AF-A0A2D4JAR9-F1
#
_cell.length_a   1.000
_cell.length_b   1.000
_cell.length_c   1.000
_cell.angle_alpha   90.00
_cell.angle_beta   90.00
_cell.angle_gamma   90.00
#
_symmetry.space_group_name_H-M   'P 1'
#
loop_
_entity.id
_entity.type
_entity.pdbx_description
1 polymer ?
#
loop_
_entity_poly.entity_id
_entity_poly.type
_entity_poly.pdbx_seq_one_letter_code
_entity_poly.pdbx_strand_id
1 'polypeptide(L)'
;STWAPRISNSKFVNGRTSEVPQSYLKAVVGSGSGVRTPAMNWGVRNEKKAVEAYEALKSSTAKKPVKVKECGLFVDKDKPWLAGSPDGIVQDANTGKDLRLLEVKCPYKHRNKTVAEACRDDTFCLENEGSSYSLKKTHPYYTQVQCQMKVSGLDKTDFVVHTNKETAIAPVDFDPVFWKQTVPKLEKFYTDAVVPYLEEKNPSAVWANEE
;
A
#
# COMPACT_ATOMS: atom_id res chain seq x y z
N SER A 1 4.11 -0.70 -3.36
CA SER A 1 3.62 -0.83 -4.77
C SER A 1 2.12 -0.56 -4.82
N THR A 2 1.67 0.33 -5.72
CA THR A 2 0.31 0.92 -5.73
C THR A 2 -0.66 0.26 -6.72
N TRP A 3 -0.39 -0.98 -7.14
CA TRP A 3 -1.14 -1.63 -8.23
C TRP A 3 -2.38 -2.38 -7.78
N ALA A 4 -2.33 -3.07 -6.63
CA ALA A 4 -3.47 -3.81 -6.10
C ALA A 4 -4.77 -2.97 -6.05
N PRO A 5 -4.76 -1.71 -5.59
CA PRO A 5 -5.95 -0.86 -5.61
C PRO A 5 -6.47 -0.54 -7.02
N ARG A 6 -5.57 -0.35 -7.99
CA ARG A 6 -5.94 0.00 -9.38
C ARG A 6 -6.56 -1.22 -10.08
N ILE A 7 -5.97 -2.38 -9.85
CA ILE A 7 -6.44 -3.66 -10.40
C ILE A 7 -7.80 -4.01 -9.82
N SER A 8 -7.95 -4.03 -8.49
CA SER A 8 -9.19 -4.44 -7.81
C SER A 8 -10.41 -3.59 -8.16
N ASN A 9 -10.19 -2.33 -8.54
CA ASN A 9 -11.24 -1.39 -8.94
C ASN A 9 -11.39 -1.25 -10.47
N SER A 10 -10.64 -2.01 -11.27
CA SER A 10 -10.72 -1.92 -12.74
C SER A 10 -12.06 -2.47 -13.28
N LYS A 11 -12.54 -1.91 -14.40
CA LYS A 11 -13.76 -2.40 -15.05
C LYS A 11 -13.64 -3.87 -15.47
N PHE A 12 -12.45 -4.30 -15.86
CA PHE A 12 -12.14 -5.67 -16.29
C PHE A 12 -12.42 -6.70 -15.19
N VAL A 13 -11.78 -6.57 -14.02
CA VAL A 13 -11.96 -7.54 -12.93
C VAL A 13 -13.36 -7.50 -12.32
N ASN A 14 -14.09 -6.39 -12.51
CA ASN A 14 -15.47 -6.23 -12.06
C ASN A 14 -16.50 -6.59 -13.15
N GLY A 15 -16.09 -7.24 -14.25
CA GLY A 15 -17.00 -7.77 -15.27
C GLY A 15 -17.74 -6.72 -16.11
N ARG A 16 -17.31 -5.45 -16.05
CA ARG A 16 -17.93 -4.34 -16.81
C ARG A 16 -17.34 -4.18 -18.21
N THR A 17 -16.25 -4.87 -18.51
CA THR A 17 -15.64 -4.97 -19.84
C THR A 17 -14.80 -6.24 -19.90
N SER A 18 -14.64 -6.81 -21.10
CA SER A 18 -13.66 -7.87 -21.39
C SER A 18 -12.28 -7.31 -21.74
N GLU A 19 -12.15 -6.00 -21.95
CA GLU A 19 -10.89 -5.37 -22.33
C GLU A 19 -9.92 -5.26 -21.15
N VAL A 20 -8.74 -5.84 -21.32
CA VAL A 20 -7.64 -5.74 -20.36
C VAL A 20 -7.06 -4.33 -20.34
N PRO A 21 -6.92 -3.67 -19.16
CA PRO A 21 -6.31 -2.36 -19.07
C PRO A 21 -4.79 -2.45 -19.32
N GLN A 22 -4.39 -2.23 -20.57
CA GLN A 22 -3.01 -2.33 -21.05
C GLN A 22 -2.01 -1.49 -20.26
N SER A 23 -2.44 -0.34 -19.74
CA SER A 23 -1.58 0.50 -18.89
C SER A 23 -1.23 -0.14 -17.55
N TYR A 24 -2.13 -0.94 -16.97
CA TYR A 24 -1.87 -1.63 -15.71
C TYR A 24 -1.01 -2.86 -15.97
N LEU A 25 -1.32 -3.59 -17.04
CA LEU A 25 -0.56 -4.75 -17.48
C LEU A 25 0.91 -4.40 -17.72
N LYS A 26 1.19 -3.41 -18.59
CA LYS A 26 2.55 -2.94 -18.87
C LYS A 26 3.31 -2.48 -17.63
N ALA A 27 2.60 -1.87 -16.68
CA ALA A 27 3.22 -1.39 -15.45
C ALA A 27 3.53 -2.53 -14.45
N VAL A 28 2.70 -3.57 -14.41
CA VAL A 28 2.96 -4.78 -13.61
C VAL A 28 4.15 -5.56 -14.17
N VAL A 29 4.28 -5.67 -15.49
CA VAL A 29 5.42 -6.36 -16.14
C VAL A 29 6.69 -5.49 -16.28
N GLY A 30 6.72 -4.30 -15.67
CA GLY A 30 7.94 -3.48 -15.55
C GLY A 30 8.29 -2.59 -16.74
N SER A 31 7.40 -2.40 -17.72
CA SER A 31 7.67 -1.54 -18.90
C SER A 31 7.42 -0.04 -18.68
N GLY A 32 7.51 0.45 -17.43
CA GLY A 32 7.19 1.83 -17.07
C GLY A 32 8.34 2.82 -17.26
N SER A 33 8.05 4.05 -17.69
CA SER A 33 9.03 5.14 -17.79
C SER A 33 9.37 5.76 -16.42
N GLY A 34 10.66 6.03 -16.19
CA GLY A 34 11.22 6.53 -14.92
C GLY A 34 10.96 8.01 -14.60
N VAL A 35 9.73 8.50 -14.83
CA VAL A 35 9.39 9.91 -14.60
C VAL A 35 9.20 10.18 -13.09
N ARG A 36 10.05 11.05 -12.52
CA ARG A 36 9.89 11.56 -11.14
C ARG A 36 9.15 12.89 -11.14
N THR A 37 8.06 12.98 -10.38
CA THR A 37 7.29 14.23 -10.22
C THR A 37 7.73 15.01 -8.96
N PRO A 38 7.46 16.33 -8.87
CA PRO A 38 7.70 17.09 -7.65
C PRO A 38 7.04 16.50 -6.40
N ALA A 39 5.84 15.93 -6.54
CA ALA A 39 5.14 15.25 -5.46
C ALA A 39 5.85 13.97 -4.99
N MET A 40 6.41 13.19 -5.93
CA MET A 40 7.23 12.01 -5.60
C MET A 40 8.51 12.40 -4.87
N ASN A 41 9.23 13.42 -5.36
CA ASN A 41 10.44 13.93 -4.71
C ASN A 41 10.15 14.54 -3.33
N TRP A 42 8.96 15.11 -3.14
CA TRP A 42 8.51 15.58 -1.82
C TRP A 42 8.29 14.40 -0.86
N GLY A 43 7.62 13.33 -1.30
CA GLY A 43 7.40 12.12 -0.51
C GLY A 43 8.72 11.55 0.01
N VAL A 44 9.63 11.21 -0.90
CA VAL A 44 10.93 10.60 -0.58
C VAL A 44 11.74 11.45 0.40
N ARG A 45 11.76 12.77 0.23
CA ARG A 45 12.54 13.67 1.11
C ARG A 45 11.96 13.78 2.54
N ASN A 46 10.66 13.60 2.70
CA ASN A 46 9.99 13.79 3.98
C ASN A 46 9.66 12.47 4.69
N GLU A 47 9.79 11.33 4.01
CA GLU A 47 9.53 10.01 4.59
C GLU A 47 10.35 9.77 5.86
N LYS A 48 11.66 10.02 5.82
CA LYS A 48 12.53 9.90 7.00
C LYS A 48 12.06 10.77 8.18
N LYS A 49 11.71 12.03 7.92
CA LYS A 49 11.19 12.95 8.95
C LYS A 49 9.86 12.47 9.52
N ALA A 50 9.00 11.92 8.66
CA ALA A 50 7.72 11.38 9.06
C ALA A 50 7.88 10.12 9.94
N VAL A 51 8.84 9.25 9.62
CA VAL A 51 9.19 8.08 10.43
C VAL A 51 9.72 8.50 11.80
N GLU A 52 10.66 9.45 11.87
CA GLU A 52 11.19 9.98 13.13
C GLU A 52 10.09 10.62 14.00
N ALA A 53 9.22 11.42 13.39
CA ALA A 53 8.07 12.02 14.08
C ALA A 53 7.07 10.97 14.57
N TYR A 54 6.83 9.91 13.78
CA TYR A 54 6.00 8.78 14.16
C TYR A 54 6.58 8.02 15.36
N GLU A 55 7.86 7.68 15.34
CA GLU A 55 8.53 6.95 16.44
C GLU A 55 8.43 7.72 17.75
N ALA A 56 8.70 9.02 17.73
CA ALA A 56 8.60 9.89 18.90
C ALA A 56 7.16 9.97 19.44
N LEU A 57 6.18 10.20 18.55
CA LEU A 57 4.78 10.29 18.91
C LEU A 57 4.28 8.98 19.51
N LYS A 58 4.50 7.86 18.81
CA LYS A 58 4.02 6.54 19.21
C LYS A 58 4.67 6.09 20.52
N SER A 59 5.96 6.34 20.70
CA SER A 59 6.69 5.98 21.92
C SER A 59 6.16 6.74 23.14
N SER A 60 5.89 8.03 22.98
CA SER A 60 5.33 8.88 24.03
C SER A 60 3.91 8.45 24.41
N THR A 61 3.01 8.31 23.43
CA THR A 61 1.61 7.93 23.69
C THR A 61 1.47 6.54 24.30
N ALA A 62 2.27 5.57 23.85
CA ALA A 62 2.23 4.21 24.38
C ALA A 62 3.03 4.04 25.68
N LYS A 63 3.77 5.06 26.12
CA LYS A 63 4.77 5.00 27.21
C LYS A 63 5.74 3.82 27.06
N LYS A 64 6.08 3.48 25.82
CA LYS A 64 6.90 2.32 25.47
C LYS A 64 7.66 2.62 24.18
N PRO A 65 8.99 2.48 24.14
CA PRO A 65 9.77 2.84 22.97
C PRO A 65 9.46 1.91 21.80
N VAL A 66 9.24 2.50 20.63
CA VAL A 66 9.09 1.79 19.35
C VAL A 66 10.18 2.25 18.39
N LYS A 67 10.53 1.37 17.45
CA LYS A 67 11.44 1.67 16.35
C LYS A 67 10.86 1.15 15.04
N VAL A 68 11.11 1.85 13.95
CA VAL A 68 10.75 1.45 12.60
C VAL A 68 11.96 0.79 11.96
N LYS A 69 11.77 -0.44 11.52
CA LYS A 69 12.74 -1.23 10.76
C LYS A 69 12.41 -1.11 9.28
N GLU A 70 13.42 -0.76 8.48
CA GLU A 70 13.31 -0.80 7.01
C GLU A 70 13.00 -2.22 6.54
N CYS A 71 12.16 -2.33 5.52
CA CYS A 71 11.77 -3.60 4.91
C CYS A 71 11.74 -3.50 3.39
N GLY A 72 11.85 -4.66 2.74
CA GLY A 72 11.76 -4.79 1.30
C GLY A 72 10.39 -5.27 0.83
N LEU A 73 10.40 -5.99 -0.29
CA LEU A 73 9.22 -6.62 -0.85
C LEU A 73 8.87 -7.90 -0.07
N PHE A 74 7.61 -8.01 0.33
CA PHE A 74 7.01 -9.26 0.80
C PHE A 74 6.24 -9.91 -0.34
N VAL A 75 6.41 -11.21 -0.50
CA VAL A 75 5.71 -12.03 -1.50
C VAL A 75 4.90 -13.08 -0.74
N ASP A 76 3.63 -13.26 -1.12
CA ASP A 76 2.77 -14.28 -0.53
C ASP A 76 3.33 -15.68 -0.84
N LYS A 77 3.38 -16.54 0.18
CA LYS A 77 3.96 -17.89 0.07
C LYS A 77 3.15 -18.81 -0.82
N ASP A 78 1.82 -18.68 -0.79
CA ASP A 78 0.89 -19.53 -1.53
C ASP A 78 0.53 -18.92 -2.89
N LYS A 79 0.68 -17.59 -3.02
CA LYS A 79 0.39 -16.83 -4.24
C LYS A 79 1.60 -15.97 -4.63
N PRO A 80 2.65 -16.54 -5.25
CA PRO A 80 3.89 -15.82 -5.59
C PRO A 80 3.70 -14.58 -6.48
N TRP A 81 2.56 -14.48 -7.16
CA TRP A 81 2.16 -13.32 -7.95
C TRP A 81 1.66 -12.13 -7.12
N LEU A 82 1.38 -12.34 -5.83
CA LEU A 82 0.91 -11.33 -4.90
C LEU A 82 2.08 -10.84 -4.04
N ALA A 83 2.34 -9.53 -4.10
CA ALA A 83 3.43 -8.93 -3.35
C ALA A 83 3.08 -7.52 -2.87
N GLY A 84 3.74 -7.09 -1.80
CA GLY A 84 3.53 -5.81 -1.14
C GLY A 84 4.81 -5.30 -0.49
N SER A 85 5.05 -4.00 -0.61
CA SER A 85 6.19 -3.33 0.03
C SER A 85 5.62 -2.23 0.92
N PRO A 86 5.54 -2.44 2.24
CA PRO A 86 5.26 -1.38 3.21
C PRO A 86 6.49 -0.47 3.34
N ASP A 87 6.29 0.71 3.92
CA ASP A 87 7.36 1.69 4.16
C ASP A 87 8.21 1.30 5.38
N GLY A 88 7.70 0.44 6.27
CA GLY A 88 8.48 -0.14 7.37
C GLY A 88 7.71 -1.17 8.21
N ILE A 89 8.43 -1.80 9.15
CA ILE A 89 7.86 -2.61 10.23
C ILE A 89 8.09 -1.89 11.54
N VAL A 90 7.03 -1.64 12.30
CA VAL A 90 7.12 -1.09 13.65
C VAL A 90 7.44 -2.22 14.61
N GLN A 91 8.52 -2.07 15.36
CA GLN A 91 8.99 -3.01 16.35
C GLN A 91 8.97 -2.40 17.75
N ASP A 92 8.78 -3.26 18.75
CA ASP A 92 9.12 -2.93 20.13
C ASP A 92 10.64 -2.72 20.22
N ALA A 93 11.09 -1.53 20.63
CA ALA A 93 12.51 -1.20 20.63
C ALA A 93 13.32 -2.00 21.65
N ASN A 94 12.67 -2.52 22.71
CA ASN A 94 13.34 -3.29 23.75
C ASN A 94 13.48 -4.77 23.38
N THR A 95 12.46 -5.33 22.72
CA THR A 95 12.41 -6.78 22.42
C THR A 95 12.72 -7.12 20.96
N GLY A 96 12.68 -6.13 20.06
CA GLY A 96 12.78 -6.33 18.62
C GLY A 96 11.58 -7.05 18.00
N LYS A 97 10.49 -7.25 18.76
CA LYS A 97 9.28 -7.92 18.28
C LYS A 97 8.53 -7.04 17.28
N ASP A 98 8.21 -7.61 16.13
CA ASP A 98 7.35 -6.99 15.11
C ASP A 98 5.93 -6.79 15.68
N LEU A 99 5.42 -5.57 15.58
CA LEU A 99 4.12 -5.18 16.16
C LEU A 99 3.05 -4.92 15.10
N ARG A 100 3.45 -4.31 13.98
CA ARG A 100 2.57 -3.85 12.89
C ARG A 100 3.41 -3.30 11.73
N LEU A 101 2.79 -3.12 10.59
CA LEU A 101 3.37 -2.37 9.48
C LEU A 101 3.28 -0.86 9.68
N LEU A 102 4.12 -0.14 8.94
CA LEU A 102 4.05 1.30 8.77
C LEU A 102 3.84 1.61 7.27
N GLU A 103 2.89 2.49 6.99
CA GLU A 103 2.70 3.07 5.65
C GLU A 103 2.61 4.59 5.81
N VAL A 104 3.55 5.32 5.22
CA VAL A 104 3.71 6.77 5.36
C VAL A 104 3.24 7.48 4.10
N LYS A 105 2.50 8.58 4.27
CA LYS A 105 2.15 9.49 3.19
C LYS A 105 2.44 10.93 3.57
N CYS A 106 3.16 11.61 2.68
CA CYS A 106 3.47 13.04 2.78
C CYS A 106 2.73 13.80 1.66
N PRO A 107 1.45 14.15 1.83
CA PRO A 107 0.61 14.68 0.76
C PRO A 107 1.04 16.08 0.32
N TYR A 108 1.67 16.22 -0.85
CA TYR A 108 2.17 17.51 -1.35
C TYR A 108 1.08 18.59 -1.42
N LYS A 109 -0.13 18.26 -1.89
CA LYS A 109 -1.29 19.17 -1.96
C LYS A 109 -1.68 19.76 -0.59
N HIS A 110 -1.50 18.98 0.48
CA HIS A 110 -1.91 19.35 1.84
C HIS A 110 -0.72 19.60 2.78
N ARG A 111 0.50 19.74 2.24
CA ARG A 111 1.73 19.82 3.03
C ARG A 111 1.76 20.95 4.07
N ASN A 112 1.04 22.05 3.84
CA ASN A 112 0.96 23.19 4.76
C ASN A 112 -0.41 23.29 5.46
N LYS A 113 -1.20 22.21 5.46
CA LYS A 113 -2.47 22.10 6.16
C LYS A 113 -2.32 21.17 7.37
N THR A 114 -3.16 21.35 8.38
CA THR A 114 -3.38 20.30 9.37
C THR A 114 -4.10 19.14 8.69
N VAL A 115 -4.01 17.95 9.25
CA VAL A 115 -4.73 16.78 8.77
C VAL A 115 -6.24 17.01 8.88
N ALA A 116 -6.71 17.67 9.94
CA ALA A 116 -8.11 18.12 10.06
C ALA A 116 -8.53 19.09 8.93
N GLU A 117 -7.67 20.05 8.56
CA GLU A 117 -7.91 20.93 7.40
C GLU A 117 -7.89 20.16 6.07
N ALA A 118 -7.06 19.13 5.96
CA ALA A 118 -6.97 18.27 4.79
C ALA A 118 -8.20 17.35 4.64
N CYS A 119 -8.78 16.87 5.74
CA CYS A 119 -9.99 16.04 5.73
C CYS A 119 -11.23 16.73 5.14
N ARG A 120 -11.23 18.07 5.04
CA ARG A 120 -12.29 18.83 4.34
C ARG A 120 -12.27 18.65 2.82
N ASP A 121 -11.22 18.04 2.29
CA ASP A 121 -11.13 17.66 0.88
C ASP A 121 -11.59 16.21 0.72
N ASP A 122 -12.66 16.00 -0.05
CA ASP A 122 -13.24 14.68 -0.27
C ASP A 122 -12.24 13.69 -0.89
N THR A 123 -11.23 14.19 -1.62
CA THR A 123 -10.18 13.36 -2.23
C THR A 123 -9.07 12.97 -1.25
N PHE A 124 -9.07 13.53 -0.05
CA PHE A 124 -8.10 13.18 0.98
C PHE A 124 -8.37 11.78 1.55
N CYS A 125 -7.30 11.10 1.95
CA CYS A 125 -7.35 9.69 2.35
C CYS A 125 -7.95 9.44 3.73
N LEU A 126 -7.89 10.42 4.65
CA LEU A 126 -8.38 10.24 6.01
C LEU A 126 -9.74 10.91 6.22
N GLU A 127 -10.49 10.38 7.18
CA GLU A 127 -11.66 10.99 7.80
C GLU A 127 -11.32 11.40 9.23
N ASN A 128 -11.95 12.48 9.69
CA ASN A 128 -11.80 12.98 11.06
C ASN A 128 -13.00 12.51 11.90
N GLU A 129 -12.72 11.66 12.88
CA GLU A 129 -13.69 11.08 13.82
C GLU A 129 -13.80 11.93 15.11
N GLY A 130 -13.50 13.22 15.01
CA GLY A 130 -13.42 14.17 16.13
C GLY A 130 -12.10 14.08 16.89
N SER A 131 -11.89 12.99 17.63
CA SER A 131 -10.69 12.79 18.46
C SER A 131 -9.60 11.94 17.82
N SER A 132 -9.88 11.33 16.67
CA SER A 132 -8.97 10.44 15.96
C SER A 132 -9.18 10.51 14.45
N TYR A 133 -8.30 9.85 13.70
CA TYR A 133 -8.39 9.76 12.25
C TYR A 133 -8.54 8.31 11.81
N SER A 134 -9.38 8.08 10.80
CA SER A 134 -9.59 6.78 10.17
C SER A 134 -9.20 6.84 8.69
N LEU A 135 -8.63 5.74 8.17
CA LEU A 135 -8.37 5.63 6.73
C LEU A 135 -9.69 5.27 6.03
N LYS A 136 -10.10 6.09 5.05
CA LYS A 136 -11.29 5.83 4.23
C LYS A 136 -11.20 4.45 3.59
N LYS A 137 -12.16 3.56 3.88
CA LYS A 137 -12.22 2.22 3.27
C LYS A 137 -12.37 2.26 1.74
N THR A 138 -12.94 3.33 1.22
CA THR A 138 -13.11 3.59 -0.22
C THR A 138 -11.85 4.12 -0.89
N HIS A 139 -10.87 4.62 -0.12
CA HIS A 139 -9.66 5.19 -0.67
C HIS A 139 -8.69 4.08 -1.13
N PRO A 140 -7.99 4.22 -2.27
CA PRO A 140 -7.07 3.21 -2.79
C PRO A 140 -6.01 2.70 -1.79
N TYR A 141 -5.54 3.57 -0.90
CA TYR A 141 -4.59 3.18 0.15
C TYR A 141 -5.13 2.09 1.08
N TYR A 142 -6.45 1.97 1.28
CA TYR A 142 -7.02 0.90 2.09
C TYR A 142 -6.73 -0.47 1.48
N THR A 143 -7.02 -0.66 0.18
CA THR A 143 -6.65 -1.90 -0.53
C THR A 143 -5.15 -2.17 -0.47
N GLN A 144 -4.33 -1.13 -0.55
CA GLN A 144 -2.87 -1.26 -0.50
C GLN A 144 -2.41 -1.83 0.85
N VAL A 145 -2.85 -1.25 1.97
CA VAL A 145 -2.43 -1.72 3.30
C VAL A 145 -3.00 -3.09 3.64
N GLN A 146 -4.21 -3.41 3.17
CA GLN A 146 -4.79 -4.76 3.30
C GLN A 146 -3.96 -5.80 2.55
N CYS A 147 -3.47 -5.47 1.36
CA CYS A 147 -2.55 -6.32 0.60
C CYS A 147 -1.21 -6.49 1.33
N GLN A 148 -0.60 -5.41 1.82
CA GLN A 148 0.67 -5.46 2.56
C GLN A 148 0.56 -6.31 3.84
N MET A 149 -0.53 -6.18 4.59
CA MET A 149 -0.82 -7.01 5.77
C MET A 149 -0.93 -8.48 5.39
N LYS A 150 -1.68 -8.80 4.32
CA LYS A 150 -1.81 -10.18 3.85
C LYS A 150 -0.46 -10.82 3.53
N VAL A 151 0.39 -10.15 2.76
CA VAL A 151 1.66 -10.74 2.29
C VAL A 151 2.76 -10.77 3.36
N SER A 152 2.72 -9.85 4.33
CA SER A 152 3.68 -9.82 5.44
C SER A 152 3.31 -10.78 6.57
N GLY A 153 2.03 -11.14 6.68
CA GLY A 153 1.49 -11.93 7.80
C GLY A 153 1.21 -11.10 9.06
N LEU A 154 1.41 -9.79 9.04
CA LEU A 154 1.01 -8.89 10.12
C LEU A 154 -0.44 -8.44 9.91
N ASP A 155 -1.19 -8.33 11.01
CA ASP A 155 -2.63 -8.04 11.00
C ASP A 155 -2.98 -6.56 11.22
N LYS A 156 -1.96 -5.71 11.35
CA LYS A 156 -2.09 -4.29 11.66
C LYS A 156 -1.13 -3.44 10.84
N THR A 157 -1.59 -2.25 10.49
CA THR A 157 -0.79 -1.17 9.91
C THR A 157 -1.11 0.14 10.62
N ASP A 158 -0.08 0.86 11.05
CA ASP A 158 -0.24 2.29 11.38
C ASP A 158 -0.09 3.08 10.06
N PHE A 159 -1.19 3.63 9.56
CA PHE A 159 -1.18 4.49 8.37
C PHE A 159 -0.90 5.93 8.81
N VAL A 160 0.21 6.50 8.37
CA VAL A 160 0.71 7.79 8.83
C VAL A 160 0.56 8.84 7.75
N VAL A 161 -0.04 9.97 8.10
CA VAL A 161 -0.01 11.17 7.27
C VAL A 161 0.84 12.24 7.93
N HIS A 162 1.88 12.67 7.23
CA HIS A 162 2.80 13.71 7.70
C HIS A 162 2.66 14.98 6.84
N THR A 163 2.34 16.09 7.48
CA THR A 163 2.40 17.44 6.90
C THR A 163 3.45 18.27 7.64
N ASN A 164 3.75 19.46 7.12
CA ASN A 164 4.64 20.40 7.81
C ASN A 164 4.05 20.93 9.12
N LYS A 165 2.75 20.71 9.38
CA LYS A 165 2.09 21.14 10.61
C LYS A 165 2.01 20.04 11.65
N GLU A 166 1.80 18.79 11.25
CA GLU A 166 1.63 17.68 12.20
C GLU A 166 1.85 16.29 11.57
N THR A 167 1.88 15.28 12.44
CA THR A 167 1.86 13.86 12.06
C THR A 167 0.60 13.23 12.65
N ALA A 168 -0.26 12.68 11.81
CA ALA A 168 -1.43 11.91 12.22
C ALA A 168 -1.21 10.42 11.99
N ILE A 169 -1.71 9.60 12.92
CA ILE A 169 -1.69 8.14 12.84
C ILE A 169 -3.13 7.66 12.74
N ALA A 170 -3.45 6.93 11.69
CA ALA A 170 -4.71 6.22 11.50
C ALA A 170 -4.42 4.70 11.57
N PRO A 171 -4.72 4.04 12.70
CA PRO A 171 -4.58 2.58 12.81
C PRO A 171 -5.53 1.87 11.84
N VAL A 172 -5.04 0.81 11.20
CA VAL A 172 -5.82 -0.03 10.30
C VAL A 172 -5.58 -1.49 10.67
N ASP A 173 -6.66 -2.21 10.98
CA ASP A 173 -6.63 -3.66 11.16
C ASP A 173 -6.92 -4.38 9.83
N PHE A 174 -6.40 -5.59 9.70
CA PHE A 174 -6.73 -6.47 8.59
C PHE A 174 -8.22 -6.79 8.57
N ASP A 175 -8.87 -6.59 7.42
CA ASP A 175 -10.28 -6.82 7.20
C ASP A 175 -10.45 -8.09 6.35
N PRO A 176 -10.70 -9.26 6.96
CA PRO A 176 -10.78 -10.53 6.25
C PRO A 176 -11.97 -10.58 5.29
N VAL A 177 -13.06 -9.83 5.57
CA VAL A 177 -14.24 -9.78 4.71
C VAL A 177 -13.93 -8.99 3.45
N PHE A 178 -13.33 -7.81 3.60
CA PHE A 178 -12.85 -7.00 2.48
C PHE A 178 -11.81 -7.78 1.65
N TRP A 179 -10.87 -8.46 2.32
CA TRP A 179 -9.83 -9.21 1.63
C TRP A 179 -10.38 -10.38 0.82
N LYS A 180 -11.34 -11.12 1.37
CA LYS A 180 -12.04 -12.23 0.67
C LYS A 180 -12.71 -11.78 -0.62
N GLN A 181 -13.16 -10.53 -0.70
CA GLN A 181 -13.73 -9.94 -1.92
C GLN A 181 -12.68 -9.37 -2.87
N THR A 182 -11.49 -9.03 -2.36
CA THR A 182 -10.41 -8.37 -3.10
C THR A 182 -9.51 -9.38 -3.79
N VAL A 183 -9.07 -10.43 -3.09
CA VAL A 183 -8.10 -11.39 -3.63
C VAL A 183 -8.54 -12.06 -4.93
N PRO A 184 -9.82 -12.45 -5.15
CA PRO A 184 -10.23 -13.07 -6.41
C PRO A 184 -10.14 -12.10 -7.60
N LYS A 185 -10.29 -10.78 -7.34
CA LYS A 185 -10.15 -9.76 -8.39
C LYS A 185 -8.69 -9.59 -8.80
N LEU A 186 -7.77 -9.64 -7.84
CA LEU A 186 -6.33 -9.59 -8.12
C LEU A 186 -5.89 -10.85 -8.86
N GLU A 187 -6.37 -12.01 -8.42
CA GLU A 187 -6.11 -13.31 -9.06
C GLU A 187 -6.62 -13.33 -10.49
N LYS A 188 -7.88 -12.91 -10.73
CA LYS A 188 -8.45 -12.79 -12.07
C LYS A 188 -7.60 -11.91 -13.00
N PHE A 189 -7.08 -10.79 -12.50
CA PHE A 189 -6.19 -9.96 -13.32
C PHE A 189 -4.88 -10.66 -13.62
N TYR A 190 -4.30 -11.36 -12.66
CA TYR A 190 -3.08 -12.11 -12.88
C TYR A 190 -3.28 -13.23 -13.91
N THR A 191 -4.30 -14.08 -13.73
CA THR A 191 -4.58 -15.23 -14.60
C THR A 191 -5.05 -14.82 -15.99
N ASP A 192 -5.91 -13.81 -16.10
CA ASP A 192 -6.59 -13.51 -17.37
C ASP A 192 -5.88 -12.39 -18.16
N ALA A 193 -4.95 -11.66 -17.54
CA ALA A 193 -4.22 -10.58 -18.21
C ALA A 193 -2.70 -10.75 -18.15
N VAL A 194 -2.13 -11.03 -16.98
CA VAL A 194 -0.66 -11.06 -16.83
C VAL A 194 -0.07 -12.34 -17.42
N VAL A 195 -0.62 -13.50 -17.10
CA VAL A 195 -0.11 -14.79 -17.60
C VAL A 195 -0.13 -14.87 -19.14
N PRO A 196 -1.26 -14.60 -19.83
CA PRO A 196 -1.30 -14.67 -21.30
C PRO A 196 -0.32 -13.70 -21.96
N TYR A 197 -0.14 -12.51 -21.38
CA TYR A 197 0.80 -11.53 -21.89
C TYR A 197 2.26 -12.00 -21.79
N LEU A 198 2.62 -12.65 -20.68
CA LEU A 198 3.97 -13.17 -20.49
C LEU A 198 4.25 -14.35 -21.42
N GLU A 199 3.27 -15.23 -21.65
CA GLU A 199 3.36 -16.34 -22.61
C GLU A 199 3.54 -15.83 -24.05
N GLU A 200 2.78 -14.81 -24.47
CA GLU A 200 2.93 -14.18 -25.80
C GLU A 200 4.33 -13.57 -26.00
N LYS A 201 4.94 -13.05 -24.92
CA LYS A 201 6.26 -12.41 -24.97
C LYS A 201 7.44 -13.38 -24.81
N ASN A 202 7.21 -14.61 -24.33
CA ASN A 202 8.22 -15.64 -24.14
C ASN A 202 7.78 -17.00 -24.73
N PRO A 203 7.66 -17.11 -26.07
CA PRO A 203 7.20 -18.35 -26.72
C PRO A 203 8.08 -19.57 -26.42
N SER A 204 9.37 -19.39 -26.07
CA SER A 204 10.31 -20.47 -25.77
C SER A 204 10.04 -21.23 -24.46
N ALA A 205 9.20 -20.70 -23.56
CA ALA A 205 8.84 -21.37 -22.30
C ALA A 205 7.67 -22.37 -22.46
N VAL A 206 6.91 -22.26 -23.56
CA VAL A 206 5.72 -23.08 -23.82
C VAL A 206 6.13 -24.49 -24.28
N TRP A 207 7.29 -24.65 -24.91
CA TRP A 207 7.80 -25.94 -25.40
C TRP A 207 8.72 -26.68 -24.41
N ALA A 208 9.01 -26.12 -23.23
CA ALA A 208 9.85 -26.77 -22.23
C ALA A 208 9.07 -27.64 -21.23
N ASN A 209 7.73 -27.67 -21.32
CA ASN A 209 6.85 -28.44 -20.43
C ASN A 209 6.27 -29.71 -21.10
N GLU A 210 6.78 -30.10 -22.27
CA GLU A 210 6.34 -31.31 -23.00
C GLU A 210 7.41 -32.42 -23.10
N GLU A 211 8.47 -32.40 -22.27
CA GLU A 211 9.43 -33.52 -22.12
C GLU A 211 9.35 -34.20 -20.75
#